data_AF-A0A976DKZ2-F1
#
_entry.id   AF-A0A976DKZ2-F1
#
_cell.length_a   1.000
_cell.length_b   1.000
_cell.length_c   1.000
_cell.angle_alpha   90.00
_cell.angle_beta   90.00
_cell.angle_gamma   90.00
#
_symmetry.space_group_name_H-M   'P 1'
#
loop_
_entity.id
_entity.type
_entity.pdbx_description
1 polymer ?
#
loop_
_entity_poly.entity_id
_entity_poly.type
_entity_poly.pdbx_seq_one_letter_code
_entity_poly.pdbx_strand_id
1 'polypeptide(L)'
;ISPTGRSVDIHIENGYVGMLAVGIAVSFLKIGTLRIWVTAGCVGSAVMLALIAALGQLGIGFLTPAVTVLGVFSGMFAIASIGAMMQLAGQGRSGREGTRMGVWGASQAIAQGLGGFAGAALVDLLRVSGDTADAFGLVFAAEAVLFLAAGLMAWRIIDGGRLRAPSPHLVPGE
;
A
#
# COMPACT_ATOMS: atom_id res chain seq x y z
N ILE A 1 32.27 8.26 -22.68
CA ILE A 1 31.63 7.99 -21.38
C ILE A 1 30.55 9.05 -21.20
N SER A 2 29.30 8.69 -21.51
CA SER A 2 28.22 9.65 -21.77
C SER A 2 27.68 10.30 -20.48
N PRO A 3 27.45 11.62 -20.43
CA PRO A 3 26.91 12.35 -19.27
C PRO A 3 25.44 12.00 -18.92
N THR A 4 24.75 11.24 -19.77
CA THR A 4 23.37 10.77 -19.58
C THR A 4 23.22 9.60 -18.62
N GLY A 5 24.28 8.83 -18.33
CA GLY A 5 24.21 7.70 -17.39
C GLY A 5 24.05 8.14 -15.93
N ARG A 6 24.87 9.10 -15.49
CA ARG A 6 24.87 9.62 -14.11
C ARG A 6 23.55 10.27 -13.68
N SER A 7 22.82 10.89 -14.60
CA SER A 7 21.54 11.57 -14.30
C SER A 7 20.41 10.56 -14.05
N VAL A 8 20.47 9.40 -14.69
CA VAL A 8 19.51 8.30 -14.49
C VAL A 8 19.84 7.55 -13.20
N ASP A 9 21.11 7.26 -12.94
CA ASP A 9 21.54 6.61 -11.70
C ASP A 9 21.13 7.42 -10.45
N ILE A 10 21.30 8.75 -10.49
CA ILE A 10 20.87 9.65 -9.40
C ILE A 10 19.34 9.64 -9.22
N HIS A 11 18.54 9.59 -10.30
CA HIS A 11 17.08 9.51 -10.17
C HIS A 11 16.62 8.20 -9.53
N ILE A 12 17.30 7.09 -9.86
CA ILE A 12 17.01 5.77 -9.31
C ILE A 12 17.42 5.71 -7.83
N GLU A 13 18.60 6.22 -7.47
CA GLU A 13 19.14 6.21 -6.11
C GLU A 13 18.26 7.03 -5.13
N ASN A 14 17.77 8.20 -5.56
CA ASN A 14 16.85 9.03 -4.77
C ASN A 14 15.48 8.36 -4.53
N GLY A 15 14.99 7.56 -5.48
CA GLY A 15 13.71 6.84 -5.34
C GLY A 15 13.73 5.78 -4.25
N TYR A 16 14.84 5.03 -4.15
CA TYR A 16 15.01 4.00 -3.11
C TYR A 16 15.18 4.61 -1.71
N VAL A 17 15.92 5.72 -1.58
CA VAL A 17 16.09 6.44 -0.32
C VAL A 17 14.75 6.97 0.20
N GLY A 18 13.87 7.42 -0.70
CA GLY A 18 12.49 7.82 -0.36
C GLY A 18 11.66 6.67 0.23
N MET A 19 11.69 5.48 -0.38
CA MET A 19 11.02 4.28 0.17
C MET A 19 11.60 3.84 1.53
N LEU A 20 12.91 3.98 1.72
CA LEU A 20 13.63 3.54 2.91
C LEU A 20 13.41 4.47 4.12
N ALA A 21 13.45 5.79 3.90
CA ALA A 21 13.17 6.79 4.94
C ALA A 21 11.71 6.69 5.45
N VAL A 22 10.80 6.35 4.55
CA VAL A 22 9.39 6.06 4.86
C VAL A 22 9.22 4.81 5.71
N GLY A 23 9.86 3.71 5.31
CA GLY A 23 9.80 2.46 6.06
C GLY A 23 10.33 2.61 7.49
N ILE A 24 11.34 3.46 7.66
CA ILE A 24 11.90 3.84 8.95
C ILE A 24 10.90 4.73 9.72
N ALA A 25 10.36 5.80 9.12
CA ALA A 25 9.42 6.70 9.79
C ALA A 25 8.13 6.00 10.28
N VAL A 26 7.61 5.04 9.50
CA VAL A 26 6.44 4.22 9.87
C VAL A 26 6.78 3.26 11.02
N SER A 27 8.00 2.74 11.08
CA SER A 27 8.43 1.84 12.16
C SER A 27 8.60 2.54 13.51
N PHE A 28 8.78 3.87 13.53
CA PHE A 28 9.01 4.63 14.76
C PHE A 28 7.74 5.19 15.43
N LEU A 29 6.64 5.36 14.68
CA LEU A 29 5.43 6.00 15.19
C LEU A 29 4.50 4.99 15.89
N LYS A 30 4.89 4.57 17.09
CA LYS A 30 4.17 3.63 17.96
C LYS A 30 2.93 4.28 18.63
N ILE A 31 2.09 5.00 17.88
CA ILE A 31 0.96 5.80 18.39
C ILE A 31 -0.30 5.52 17.55
N GLY A 32 -1.19 4.65 18.02
CA GLY A 32 -2.55 4.50 17.47
C GLY A 32 -3.06 3.06 17.34
N THR A 33 -4.38 2.87 17.34
CA THR A 33 -5.02 1.57 17.07
C THR A 33 -4.80 1.16 15.61
N LEU A 34 -4.60 -0.15 15.36
CA LEU A 34 -4.39 -0.72 14.02
C LEU A 34 -5.42 -0.24 12.98
N ARG A 35 -6.67 -0.05 13.42
CA ARG A 35 -7.76 0.53 12.62
C ARG A 35 -7.41 1.89 12.04
N ILE A 36 -6.98 2.81 12.90
CA ILE A 36 -6.67 4.21 12.54
C ILE A 36 -5.52 4.23 11.55
N TRP A 37 -4.50 3.39 11.77
CA TRP A 37 -3.35 3.26 10.89
C TRP A 37 -3.71 2.75 9.49
N VAL A 38 -4.52 1.69 9.38
CA VAL A 38 -4.99 1.20 8.08
C VAL A 38 -5.83 2.27 7.37
N THR A 39 -6.78 2.89 8.07
CA THR A 39 -7.67 3.90 7.46
C THR A 39 -6.93 5.15 7.03
N ALA A 40 -5.96 5.62 7.83
CA ALA A 40 -5.16 6.79 7.49
C ALA A 40 -4.26 6.50 6.28
N GLY A 41 -3.66 5.31 6.19
CA GLY A 41 -2.92 4.86 5.02
C GLY A 41 -3.79 4.80 3.77
N CYS A 42 -4.98 4.20 3.83
CA CYS A 42 -5.89 4.12 2.68
C CYS A 42 -6.37 5.49 2.20
N VAL A 43 -6.82 6.35 3.12
CA VAL A 43 -7.33 7.68 2.77
C VAL A 43 -6.19 8.57 2.26
N GLY A 44 -5.02 8.53 2.89
CA GLY A 44 -3.84 9.25 2.44
C GLY A 44 -3.39 8.83 1.05
N SER A 45 -3.37 7.53 0.75
CA SER A 45 -3.04 7.02 -0.58
C SER A 45 -4.06 7.45 -1.63
N ALA A 46 -5.37 7.40 -1.33
CA ALA A 46 -6.41 7.85 -2.25
C ALA A 46 -6.29 9.35 -2.58
N VAL A 47 -6.03 10.19 -1.58
CA VAL A 47 -5.82 11.63 -1.76
C VAL A 47 -4.57 11.90 -2.62
N MET A 48 -3.48 11.20 -2.35
CA MET A 48 -2.24 11.39 -3.12
C MET A 48 -2.35 10.88 -4.56
N LEU A 49 -3.06 9.77 -4.80
CA LEU A 49 -3.36 9.30 -6.16
C LEU A 49 -4.21 10.29 -6.94
N ALA A 50 -5.24 10.88 -6.31
CA ALA A 50 -6.04 11.93 -6.92
C ALA A 50 -5.21 13.19 -7.23
N LEU A 51 -4.29 13.55 -6.32
CA LEU A 51 -3.37 14.67 -6.52
C LEU A 51 -2.38 14.40 -7.67
N ILE A 52 -1.84 13.19 -7.77
CA ILE A 52 -0.94 12.77 -8.86
C ILE A 52 -1.68 12.76 -10.19
N ALA A 53 -2.93 12.27 -10.23
CA ALA A 53 -3.76 12.31 -11.43
C ALA A 53 -3.98 13.77 -11.89
N ALA A 54 -4.30 14.68 -10.97
CA ALA A 54 -4.47 16.10 -11.28
C ALA A 54 -3.16 16.79 -11.72
N LEU A 55 -2.03 16.49 -11.05
CA LEU A 55 -0.71 17.01 -11.40
C LEU A 55 -0.22 16.50 -12.76
N GLY A 56 -0.50 15.23 -13.08
CA GLY A 56 -0.16 14.61 -14.36
C GLY A 56 -0.87 15.28 -15.55
N GLN A 57 -2.12 15.73 -15.34
CA GLN A 57 -2.89 16.49 -16.33
C GLN A 57 -2.36 17.91 -16.55
N LEU A 58 -1.85 18.54 -15.48
CA LEU A 58 -1.32 19.90 -15.52
C LEU A 58 0.16 19.99 -15.94
N GLY A 59 0.86 18.84 -16.09
CA GLY A 59 2.25 18.78 -16.53
C GLY A 59 3.26 19.44 -15.57
N ILE A 60 2.91 19.61 -14.29
CA ILE A 60 3.72 20.37 -13.33
C ILE A 60 4.81 19.47 -12.73
N GLY A 61 6.05 19.98 -12.62
CA GLY A 61 7.24 19.27 -12.11
C GLY A 61 7.22 18.84 -10.63
N PHE A 62 6.05 18.77 -9.99
CA PHE A 62 5.86 18.34 -8.59
C PHE A 62 5.44 16.86 -8.46
N LEU A 63 5.57 16.06 -9.52
CA LEU A 63 5.26 14.62 -9.50
C LEU A 63 6.16 13.84 -8.52
N THR A 64 7.47 14.12 -8.50
CA THR A 64 8.43 13.42 -7.65
C THR A 64 8.07 13.48 -6.15
N PRO A 65 7.87 14.67 -5.53
CA PRO A 65 7.50 14.73 -4.12
C PRO A 65 6.11 14.12 -3.84
N ALA A 66 5.14 14.26 -4.76
CA ALA A 66 3.81 13.68 -4.58
C ALA A 66 3.87 12.14 -4.55
N VAL A 67 4.66 11.52 -5.44
CA VAL A 67 4.88 10.06 -5.47
C VAL A 67 5.67 9.59 -4.24
N THR A 68 6.64 10.38 -3.76
CA THR A 68 7.33 10.06 -2.50
C THR A 68 6.35 10.02 -1.34
N VAL A 69 5.45 11.00 -1.23
CA VAL A 69 4.43 11.06 -0.18
C VAL A 69 3.39 9.94 -0.33
N LEU A 70 2.98 9.60 -1.55
CA LEU A 70 2.16 8.41 -1.82
C LEU A 70 2.82 7.13 -1.30
N GLY A 71 4.13 6.98 -1.50
CA GLY A 71 4.93 5.87 -0.96
C GLY A 71 4.83 5.76 0.57
N VAL A 72 4.78 6.90 1.27
CA VAL A 72 4.56 6.96 2.73
C VAL A 72 3.25 6.29 3.12
N PHE A 73 2.15 6.75 2.52
CA PHE A 73 0.81 6.29 2.88
C PHE A 73 0.57 4.83 2.44
N SER A 74 1.12 4.42 1.30
CA SER A 74 1.06 3.04 0.83
C SER A 74 1.82 2.09 1.75
N GLY A 75 3.02 2.48 2.22
CA GLY A 75 3.78 1.70 3.21
C GLY A 75 3.05 1.59 4.55
N MET A 76 2.45 2.69 5.02
CA MET A 76 1.61 2.71 6.23
C MET A 76 0.45 1.72 6.12
N PHE A 77 -0.26 1.71 5.00
CA PHE A 77 -1.34 0.76 4.72
C PHE A 77 -0.84 -0.70 4.69
N ALA A 78 0.29 -0.97 4.04
CA ALA A 78 0.83 -2.32 3.90
C ALA A 78 1.21 -2.93 5.26
N ILE A 79 1.95 -2.22 6.10
CA ILE A 79 2.37 -2.70 7.42
C ILE A 79 1.16 -2.90 8.33
N ALA A 80 0.22 -1.96 8.34
CA ALA A 80 -0.98 -2.06 9.16
C ALA A 80 -1.88 -3.24 8.71
N SER A 81 -1.96 -3.49 7.40
CA SER A 81 -2.68 -4.64 6.85
C SER A 81 -2.03 -5.97 7.22
N ILE A 82 -0.70 -6.10 7.10
CA ILE A 82 0.03 -7.31 7.53
C ILE A 82 -0.16 -7.56 9.03
N GLY A 83 -0.08 -6.51 9.85
CA GLY A 83 -0.34 -6.61 11.29
C GLY A 83 -1.75 -7.11 11.60
N ALA A 84 -2.76 -6.70 10.82
CA ALA A 84 -4.14 -7.15 10.98
C ALA A 84 -4.29 -8.63 10.61
N MET A 85 -3.64 -9.06 9.53
CA MET A 85 -3.62 -10.45 9.07
C MET A 85 -2.97 -11.38 10.11
N MET A 86 -1.85 -10.97 10.70
CA MET A 86 -1.15 -11.75 11.74
C MET A 86 -2.00 -11.90 13.00
N GLN A 87 -2.68 -10.85 13.46
CA GLN A 87 -3.63 -10.96 14.56
C GLN A 87 -4.77 -11.92 14.25
N LEU A 88 -5.34 -11.85 13.04
CA LEU A 88 -6.40 -12.76 12.62
C LEU A 88 -5.91 -14.21 12.52
N ALA A 89 -4.69 -14.44 12.04
CA ALA A 89 -4.08 -15.77 11.92
C ALA A 89 -3.83 -16.43 13.28
N GLY A 90 -3.52 -15.65 14.32
CA GLY A 90 -3.38 -16.11 15.71
C GLY A 90 -4.72 -16.35 16.44
N GLN A 91 -5.81 -15.72 16.01
CA GLN A 91 -7.16 -15.87 16.61
C GLN A 91 -7.86 -17.18 16.19
N GLY A 92 -7.26 -18.36 16.37
CA GLY A 92 -7.88 -19.64 15.97
C GLY A 92 -7.40 -20.87 16.75
N ARG A 93 -8.06 -22.01 16.50
CA ARG A 93 -7.75 -23.29 17.15
C ARG A 93 -6.28 -23.66 16.92
N SER A 94 -5.61 -24.06 18.00
CA SER A 94 -4.22 -24.51 17.99
C SER A 94 -3.98 -25.61 16.94
N GLY A 95 -2.85 -25.52 16.22
CA GLY A 95 -2.42 -26.51 15.24
C GLY A 95 -2.75 -26.22 13.77
N ARG A 96 -3.42 -25.10 13.42
CA ARG A 96 -3.70 -24.71 12.01
C ARG A 96 -3.12 -23.35 11.61
N GLU A 97 -2.26 -22.78 12.44
CA GLU A 97 -1.69 -21.45 12.24
C GLU A 97 -0.83 -21.38 10.98
N GLY A 98 -0.01 -22.41 10.72
CA GLY A 98 0.80 -22.52 9.50
C GLY A 98 -0.05 -22.58 8.22
N THR A 99 -1.16 -23.32 8.21
CA THR A 99 -2.07 -23.36 7.05
C THR A 99 -2.75 -22.00 6.82
N ARG A 100 -3.12 -21.27 7.88
CA ARG A 100 -3.72 -19.93 7.79
C ARG A 100 -2.71 -18.90 7.28
N MET A 101 -1.45 -18.95 7.74
CA MET A 101 -0.38 -18.12 7.18
C MET A 101 -0.12 -18.45 5.72
N GLY A 102 -0.13 -19.73 5.33
CA GLY A 102 0.03 -20.15 3.93
C GLY A 102 -1.07 -19.63 3.01
N VAL A 103 -2.33 -19.67 3.44
CA VAL A 103 -3.46 -19.10 2.69
C VAL A 103 -3.33 -17.58 2.56
N TRP A 104 -2.91 -16.89 3.62
CA TRP A 104 -2.60 -15.45 3.56
C TRP A 104 -1.51 -15.15 2.52
N GLY A 105 -0.39 -15.88 2.54
CA GLY A 105 0.70 -15.69 1.57
C GLY A 105 0.27 -15.98 0.13
N ALA A 106 -0.49 -17.06 -0.10
CA ALA A 106 -1.02 -17.39 -1.43
C ALA A 106 -1.96 -16.29 -1.94
N SER A 107 -2.84 -15.76 -1.08
CA SER A 107 -3.74 -14.67 -1.46
C SER A 107 -2.99 -13.39 -1.83
N GLN A 108 -1.92 -13.05 -1.09
CA GLN A 108 -1.07 -11.89 -1.39
C GLN A 108 -0.32 -12.06 -2.72
N ALA A 109 0.22 -13.26 -3.00
CA ALA A 109 0.92 -13.53 -4.25
C ALA A 109 -0.01 -13.39 -5.47
N ILE A 110 -1.23 -13.93 -5.38
CA ILE A 110 -2.24 -13.79 -6.43
C ILE A 110 -2.63 -12.32 -6.61
N ALA A 111 -2.86 -11.59 -5.51
CA ALA A 111 -3.22 -10.17 -5.55
C ALA A 111 -2.12 -9.32 -6.20
N GLN A 112 -0.84 -9.55 -5.86
CA GLN A 112 0.29 -8.83 -6.45
C GLN A 112 0.44 -9.15 -7.94
N GLY A 113 0.31 -10.43 -8.33
CA GLY A 113 0.37 -10.85 -9.74
C GLY A 113 -0.76 -10.24 -10.57
N LEU A 114 -2.00 -10.27 -10.05
CA LEU A 114 -3.15 -9.70 -10.75
C LEU A 114 -3.10 -8.18 -10.81
N GLY A 115 -2.65 -7.50 -9.74
CA GLY A 115 -2.53 -6.05 -9.70
C GLY A 115 -1.55 -5.51 -10.75
N GLY A 116 -0.36 -6.11 -10.85
CA GLY A 116 0.63 -5.73 -11.86
C GLY A 116 0.14 -5.98 -13.29
N PHE A 117 -0.50 -7.13 -13.53
CA PHE A 117 -1.06 -7.46 -14.84
C PHE A 117 -2.23 -6.55 -15.22
N ALA A 118 -3.20 -6.36 -14.32
CA ALA A 118 -4.37 -5.55 -14.58
C ALA A 118 -4.02 -4.08 -14.81
N GLY A 119 -3.05 -3.53 -14.06
CA GLY A 119 -2.57 -2.16 -14.26
C GLY A 119 -1.93 -1.97 -15.64
N ALA A 120 -1.04 -2.89 -16.04
CA ALA A 120 -0.41 -2.85 -17.37
C ALA A 120 -1.43 -3.01 -18.49
N ALA A 121 -2.32 -4.01 -18.39
CA ALA A 121 -3.35 -4.26 -19.39
C ALA A 121 -4.34 -3.09 -19.53
N LEU A 122 -4.72 -2.44 -18.42
CA LEU A 122 -5.63 -1.29 -18.44
C LEU A 122 -4.96 -0.08 -19.10
N VAL A 123 -3.70 0.23 -18.76
CA VAL A 123 -2.94 1.32 -19.39
C VAL A 123 -2.77 1.07 -20.89
N ASP A 124 -2.42 -0.16 -21.29
CA ASP A 124 -2.24 -0.50 -22.71
C ASP A 124 -3.55 -0.36 -23.49
N LEU A 125 -4.67 -0.82 -22.93
CA LEU A 125 -5.98 -0.72 -23.59
C LEU A 125 -6.45 0.75 -23.72
N LEU A 126 -6.21 1.57 -22.70
CA LEU A 126 -6.57 2.99 -22.71
C LEU A 126 -5.69 3.80 -23.67
N ARG A 127 -4.42 3.43 -23.84
CA ARG A 127 -3.51 4.07 -24.81
C ARG A 127 -3.88 3.81 -26.26
N VAL A 128 -4.65 2.74 -26.55
CA VAL A 128 -5.14 2.48 -27.92
C VAL A 128 -6.21 3.51 -28.34
N SER A 129 -6.86 4.18 -27.39
CA SER A 129 -8.05 5.00 -27.64
C SER A 129 -8.02 6.43 -27.06
N GLY A 130 -6.98 6.82 -26.32
CA GLY A 130 -6.85 8.16 -25.72
C GLY A 130 -5.42 8.65 -25.57
N ASP A 131 -5.27 9.91 -25.16
CA ASP A 131 -3.96 10.50 -24.87
C ASP A 131 -3.32 9.87 -23.62
N THR A 132 -1.99 9.87 -23.58
CA THR A 132 -1.19 9.14 -22.58
C THR A 132 -1.50 9.63 -21.15
N ALA A 133 -1.75 10.93 -21.00
CA ALA A 133 -2.07 11.56 -19.72
C ALA A 133 -3.44 11.12 -19.16
N ASP A 134 -4.43 10.94 -20.02
CA ASP A 134 -5.78 10.50 -19.63
C ASP A 134 -5.80 9.03 -19.25
N ALA A 135 -5.06 8.19 -19.99
CA ALA A 135 -4.93 6.77 -19.68
C ALA A 135 -4.37 6.55 -18.27
N PHE A 136 -3.29 7.26 -17.91
CA PHE A 136 -2.72 7.18 -16.56
C PHE A 136 -3.63 7.82 -15.50
N GLY A 137 -4.26 8.95 -15.81
CA GLY A 137 -5.21 9.61 -14.89
C GLY A 137 -6.37 8.69 -14.49
N LEU A 138 -6.93 7.94 -15.45
CA LEU A 138 -8.02 7.02 -15.20
C LEU A 138 -7.59 5.80 -14.36
N VAL A 139 -6.39 5.26 -14.60
CA VAL A 139 -5.84 4.15 -13.81
C VAL A 139 -5.62 4.60 -12.36
N PHE A 140 -5.01 5.78 -12.14
CA PHE A 140 -4.82 6.32 -10.79
C PHE A 140 -6.15 6.62 -10.09
N ALA A 141 -7.17 7.09 -10.81
CA ALA A 141 -8.50 7.29 -10.25
C ALA A 141 -9.15 5.95 -9.84
N ALA A 142 -9.03 4.92 -10.67
CA ALA A 142 -9.51 3.58 -10.35
C ALA A 142 -8.79 2.99 -9.13
N GLU A 143 -7.47 3.16 -9.02
CA GLU A 143 -6.69 2.77 -7.85
C GLU A 143 -7.10 3.52 -6.59
N ALA A 144 -7.40 4.82 -6.69
CA ALA A 144 -7.89 5.61 -5.55
C ALA A 144 -9.21 5.04 -5.00
N VAL A 145 -10.13 4.64 -5.88
CA VAL A 145 -11.39 3.98 -5.49
C VAL A 145 -11.12 2.63 -4.80
N LEU A 146 -10.17 1.85 -5.31
CA LEU A 146 -9.78 0.58 -4.67
C LEU A 146 -9.19 0.79 -3.27
N PHE A 147 -8.38 1.83 -3.07
CA PHE A 147 -7.85 2.19 -1.74
C PHE A 147 -8.96 2.59 -0.77
N LEU A 148 -9.95 3.36 -1.21
CA LEU A 148 -11.11 3.71 -0.39
C LEU A 148 -11.94 2.47 -0.03
N ALA A 149 -12.16 1.56 -0.99
CA ALA A 149 -12.83 0.28 -0.75
C ALA A 149 -12.07 -0.59 0.26
N ALA A 150 -10.73 -0.65 0.16
CA ALA A 150 -9.88 -1.34 1.12
C ALA A 150 -9.96 -0.71 2.53
N GLY A 151 -9.98 0.62 2.62
CA GLY A 151 -10.16 1.34 3.88
C GLY A 151 -11.51 1.04 4.53
N LEU A 152 -12.58 0.99 3.73
CA LEU A 152 -13.92 0.64 4.20
C LEU A 152 -13.98 -0.82 4.69
N MET A 153 -13.39 -1.76 3.95
CA MET A 153 -13.30 -3.17 4.33
C MET A 153 -12.54 -3.34 5.65
N ALA A 154 -11.38 -2.69 5.79
CA ALA A 154 -10.63 -2.71 7.03
C ALA A 154 -11.46 -2.14 8.19
N TRP A 155 -12.14 -1.01 7.99
CA TRP A 155 -13.00 -0.43 9.02
C TRP A 155 -14.08 -1.43 9.49
N ARG A 156 -14.77 -2.10 8.55
CA ARG A 156 -15.82 -3.09 8.85
C ARG A 156 -15.31 -4.36 9.53
N ILE A 157 -14.16 -4.89 9.10
CA ILE A 157 -13.59 -6.13 9.66
C ILE A 157 -13.09 -5.88 11.10
N ILE A 158 -12.53 -4.70 11.35
CA ILE A 158 -11.94 -4.34 12.64
C ILE A 158 -13.01 -3.96 13.68
N ASP A 159 -14.07 -3.24 13.27
CA ASP A 159 -15.21 -2.92 14.15
C ASP A 159 -16.02 -4.14 14.59
N GLY A 160 -16.01 -5.22 13.81
CA GLY A 160 -16.67 -6.49 14.14
C GLY A 160 -16.05 -7.28 15.32
N GLY A 161 -15.17 -6.69 16.12
CA GLY A 161 -14.65 -7.28 17.36
C GLY A 161 -13.56 -8.36 17.19
N ARG A 162 -13.06 -8.59 15.96
CA ARG A 162 -12.10 -9.67 15.66
C ARG A 162 -10.63 -9.33 15.97
N LEU A 163 -10.32 -8.06 16.24
CA LEU A 163 -8.95 -7.57 16.52
C LEU A 163 -8.80 -7.03 17.95
N ARG A 164 -9.16 -7.83 18.97
CA ARG A 164 -8.71 -7.53 20.33
C ARG A 164 -7.22 -7.84 20.45
N ALA A 165 -6.48 -6.90 21.05
CA ALA A 165 -5.06 -7.04 21.32
C ALA A 165 -4.76 -8.42 21.94
N PRO A 166 -3.65 -9.08 21.56
CA PRO A 166 -3.22 -10.31 22.22
C PRO A 166 -3.12 -10.04 23.73
N SER A 167 -3.88 -10.78 24.53
CA SER A 167 -3.55 -10.93 25.95
C SER A 167 -2.10 -11.41 25.99
N PRO A 168 -1.19 -10.79 26.76
CA PRO A 168 0.11 -11.36 26.97
C PRO A 168 -0.10 -12.77 27.54
N HIS A 169 0.14 -13.79 26.72
CA HIS A 169 0.33 -15.14 27.20
C HIS A 169 1.63 -15.12 27.99
N LEU A 170 1.54 -14.70 29.25
CA LEU A 170 2.49 -15.10 30.28
C LEU A 170 2.42 -16.61 30.30
N VAL A 171 3.46 -17.28 29.80
CA VAL A 171 3.71 -18.69 30.06
C VAL A 171 4.21 -18.74 31.51
N PRO A 172 3.44 -19.21 32.49
CA PRO A 172 3.95 -19.39 33.84
C PRO A 172 4.64 -20.75 33.87
N GLY A 173 5.98 -20.74 33.83
CA GLY A 173 6.78 -21.94 34.03
C GLY A 173 7.80 -22.24 32.93
N GLU A 174 8.83 -21.40 32.84
CA GLU A 174 10.24 -21.81 32.73
C GLU A 174 11.10 -20.80 33.49
#